data_AF-A0A957JI78-F1
#
_entry.id   AF-A0A957JI78-F1
#
_cell.length_a   1.000
_cell.length_b   1.000
_cell.length_c   1.000
_cell.angle_alpha   90.00
_cell.angle_beta   90.00
_cell.angle_gamma   90.00
#
_symmetry.space_group_name_H-M   'P 1'
#
loop_
_entity.id
_entity.type
_entity.pdbx_description
1 polymer ?
#
loop_
_entity_poly.entity_id
_entity_poly.type
_entity_poly.pdbx_seq_one_letter_code
_entity_poly.pdbx_strand_id
1 'polypeptide(L)'
;EKIKAAGVDDIVIAPAQRGLHGTLMANTTVRRMALKQTFRALGYPLLNLPGDAPTPEMETILAAQAIGKYGGFLLMDHFTPETAYPLLVLRQNIYTDPQKPIQVQPGLYEINNPGPEDPVLVTTNFSITYFSVANEVESSGLPAWLLVTEAEGMSVLTAWAAGKFDAERIAKDVKRFNVGQKLNRKRLVLPGHTAVLSGEVEEELPGWEVRVGPREAVDVPSFLKQAL
;
A
#
# COMPACT_ATOMS: atom_id res chain seq x y z
N GLU A 1 -31.10 -18.84 18.03
CA GLU A 1 -32.38 -19.53 17.70
C GLU A 1 -33.58 -18.91 18.42
N LYS A 2 -33.62 -18.86 19.75
CA LYS A 2 -34.72 -18.19 20.50
C LYS A 2 -34.97 -16.74 20.04
N ILE A 3 -33.91 -15.94 19.92
CA ILE A 3 -33.98 -14.54 19.44
C ILE A 3 -34.60 -14.48 18.03
N LYS A 4 -34.18 -15.38 17.13
CA LYS A 4 -34.72 -15.46 15.77
C LYS A 4 -36.18 -15.91 15.74
N ALA A 5 -36.56 -16.86 16.59
CA ALA A 5 -37.95 -17.30 16.73
C ALA A 5 -38.87 -16.19 17.25
N ALA A 6 -38.32 -15.19 17.95
CA ALA A 6 -39.03 -13.99 18.35
C ALA A 6 -39.11 -12.91 17.23
N GLY A 7 -38.64 -13.22 16.01
CA GLY A 7 -38.73 -12.34 14.84
C GLY A 7 -37.60 -11.33 14.68
N VAL A 8 -36.49 -11.50 15.41
CA VAL A 8 -35.31 -10.64 15.28
C VAL A 8 -34.27 -11.30 14.37
N ASP A 9 -34.07 -10.74 13.19
CA ASP A 9 -33.12 -11.25 12.18
C ASP A 9 -31.78 -10.50 12.17
N ASP A 10 -31.75 -9.21 12.55
CA ASP A 10 -30.53 -8.41 12.61
C ASP A 10 -29.79 -8.66 13.93
N ILE A 11 -28.83 -9.59 13.90
CA ILE A 11 -28.09 -10.04 15.08
C ILE A 11 -26.59 -9.81 14.87
N VAL A 12 -25.91 -9.41 15.94
CA VAL A 12 -24.46 -9.47 16.06
C VAL A 12 -24.12 -10.38 17.25
N ILE A 13 -23.16 -11.28 17.06
CA ILE A 13 -22.74 -12.22 18.12
C ILE A 13 -21.60 -11.61 18.91
N ALA A 14 -21.79 -11.45 20.21
CA ALA A 14 -20.73 -11.08 21.14
C ALA A 14 -20.30 -12.32 21.95
N PRO A 15 -19.14 -12.93 21.67
CA PRO A 15 -18.64 -14.03 22.49
C PRO A 15 -18.41 -13.59 23.94
N ALA A 16 -18.73 -14.46 24.89
CA ALA A 16 -18.51 -14.20 26.31
C ALA A 16 -17.02 -14.31 26.70
N GLN A 17 -16.21 -14.97 25.88
CA GLN A 17 -14.78 -15.12 26.11
C GLN A 17 -14.07 -13.77 26.08
N ARG A 18 -13.03 -13.65 26.91
CA ARG A 18 -12.16 -12.47 27.03
C ARG A 18 -10.70 -12.88 26.92
N GLY A 19 -9.84 -11.87 26.78
CA GLY A 19 -8.40 -12.06 26.62
C GLY A 19 -8.03 -12.69 25.28
N LEU A 20 -6.72 -12.80 25.04
CA LEU A 20 -6.17 -13.17 23.74
C LEU A 20 -6.60 -14.57 23.29
N HIS A 21 -6.33 -15.57 24.13
CA HIS A 21 -6.66 -16.96 23.82
C HIS A 21 -8.18 -17.17 23.64
N GLY A 22 -8.98 -16.64 24.57
CA GLY A 22 -10.41 -16.85 24.58
C GLY A 22 -11.10 -16.25 23.35
N THR A 23 -10.79 -14.99 23.03
CA THR A 23 -11.38 -14.30 21.87
C THR A 23 -10.93 -14.91 20.55
N LEU A 24 -9.67 -15.32 20.42
CA LEU A 24 -9.16 -16.02 19.23
C LEU A 24 -9.91 -17.33 18.96
N MET A 25 -10.06 -18.16 20.01
CA MET A 25 -10.74 -19.45 19.93
C MET A 25 -12.22 -19.28 19.59
N ALA A 26 -12.89 -18.31 20.23
CA ALA A 26 -14.30 -18.05 19.98
C ALA A 26 -14.54 -17.55 18.55
N ASN A 27 -13.83 -16.51 18.10
CA ASN A 27 -13.98 -15.95 16.77
C ASN A 27 -13.69 -17.00 15.68
N THR A 28 -12.61 -17.78 15.85
CA THR A 28 -12.24 -18.83 14.89
C THR A 28 -13.29 -19.92 14.82
N THR A 29 -13.78 -20.38 15.98
CA THR A 29 -14.82 -21.41 16.04
C THR A 29 -16.10 -20.93 15.39
N VAL A 30 -16.59 -19.73 15.73
CA VAL A 30 -17.80 -19.15 15.14
C VAL A 30 -17.67 -19.06 13.63
N ARG A 31 -16.60 -18.46 13.12
CA ARG A 31 -16.37 -18.29 11.67
C ARG A 31 -16.30 -19.64 10.95
N ARG A 32 -15.58 -20.63 11.51
CA ARG A 32 -15.45 -21.96 10.90
C ARG A 32 -16.77 -22.74 10.94
N MET A 33 -17.51 -22.69 12.04
CA MET A 33 -18.80 -23.36 12.15
C MET A 33 -19.82 -22.78 11.16
N ALA A 34 -19.87 -21.46 11.02
CA ALA A 34 -20.74 -20.78 10.07
C ALA A 34 -20.41 -21.17 8.60
N LEU A 35 -19.12 -21.19 8.23
CA LEU A 35 -18.70 -21.39 6.83
C LEU A 35 -18.51 -22.87 6.44
N LYS A 36 -17.86 -23.68 7.28
CA LYS A 36 -17.50 -25.06 6.94
C LYS A 36 -18.56 -26.08 7.36
N GLN A 37 -19.26 -25.81 8.46
CA GLN A 37 -20.32 -26.69 8.96
C GLN A 37 -21.72 -26.17 8.66
N THR A 38 -21.83 -25.02 7.97
CA THR A 38 -23.11 -24.37 7.63
C THR A 38 -24.02 -24.18 8.85
N PHE A 39 -23.42 -23.97 10.03
CA PHE A 39 -24.17 -23.83 11.27
C PHE A 39 -24.79 -22.44 11.36
N ARG A 40 -26.02 -22.31 10.81
CA ARG A 40 -26.72 -21.02 10.60
C ARG A 40 -26.90 -20.19 11.86
N ALA A 41 -26.98 -20.81 13.04
CA ALA A 41 -27.11 -20.08 14.31
C ALA A 41 -25.92 -19.17 14.61
N LEU A 42 -24.75 -19.43 13.99
CA LEU A 42 -23.53 -18.62 14.12
C LEU A 42 -23.22 -17.79 12.86
N GLY A 43 -24.14 -17.73 11.89
CA GLY A 43 -23.97 -17.04 10.61
C GLY A 43 -24.14 -15.52 10.66
N TYR A 44 -23.66 -14.88 11.73
CA TYR A 44 -23.79 -13.43 11.95
C TYR A 44 -22.42 -12.79 12.20
N PRO A 45 -22.28 -11.47 11.98
CA PRO A 45 -21.07 -10.74 12.34
C PRO A 45 -20.72 -10.87 13.83
N LEU A 46 -19.43 -10.71 14.15
CA LEU A 46 -18.91 -10.78 15.52
C LEU A 46 -18.67 -9.39 16.09
N LEU A 47 -19.14 -9.14 17.32
CA LEU A 47 -18.76 -8.00 18.15
C LEU A 47 -17.69 -8.45 19.14
N ASN A 48 -16.52 -7.83 19.05
CA ASN A 48 -15.43 -7.97 20.00
C ASN A 48 -15.39 -6.74 20.91
N LEU A 49 -15.08 -6.96 22.18
CA LEU A 49 -15.07 -5.95 23.24
C LEU A 49 -13.65 -5.80 23.81
N PRO A 50 -12.68 -5.29 23.03
CA PRO A 50 -11.33 -5.02 23.54
C PRO A 50 -11.31 -3.98 24.68
N GLY A 51 -12.32 -3.11 24.81
CA GLY A 51 -12.46 -2.20 25.96
C GLY A 51 -12.51 -2.90 27.32
N ASP A 52 -12.93 -4.17 27.38
CA ASP A 52 -12.92 -4.99 28.61
C ASP A 52 -11.50 -5.40 29.05
N ALA A 53 -10.45 -4.95 28.35
CA ALA A 53 -9.06 -5.27 28.67
C ALA A 53 -8.60 -4.62 29.99
N PRO A 54 -7.64 -5.24 30.70
CA PRO A 54 -7.15 -4.69 31.96
C PRO A 54 -6.29 -3.43 31.79
N THR A 55 -5.73 -3.20 30.60
CA THR A 55 -4.88 -2.03 30.31
C THR A 55 -5.11 -1.53 28.88
N PRO A 56 -4.89 -0.23 28.59
CA PRO A 56 -5.02 0.35 27.24
C PRO A 56 -4.10 -0.31 26.20
N GLU A 57 -2.92 -0.79 26.61
CA GLU A 57 -2.00 -1.50 25.74
C GLU A 57 -2.59 -2.86 25.33
N MET A 58 -3.17 -3.58 26.29
CA MET A 58 -3.81 -4.88 26.03
C MET A 58 -5.09 -4.71 25.19
N GLU A 59 -5.84 -3.62 25.40
CA GLU A 59 -6.97 -3.25 24.56
C GLU A 59 -6.56 -3.12 23.09
N THR A 60 -5.50 -2.36 22.81
CA THR A 60 -4.97 -2.16 21.46
C THR A 60 -4.54 -3.49 20.83
N ILE A 61 -3.87 -4.34 21.61
CA ILE A 61 -3.43 -5.68 21.16
C ILE A 61 -4.64 -6.58 20.84
N LEU A 62 -5.69 -6.58 21.68
CA LEU A 62 -6.91 -7.35 21.45
C LEU A 62 -7.68 -6.83 20.23
N ALA A 63 -7.72 -5.51 20.02
CA ALA A 63 -8.29 -4.90 18.83
C ALA A 63 -7.54 -5.36 17.57
N ALA A 64 -6.21 -5.34 17.57
CA ALA A 64 -5.40 -5.83 16.46
C ALA A 64 -5.66 -7.32 16.16
N GLN A 65 -5.79 -8.15 17.20
CA GLN A 65 -6.15 -9.56 17.03
C GLN A 65 -7.55 -9.71 16.41
N ALA A 66 -8.54 -8.96 16.88
CA ALA A 66 -9.91 -9.03 16.35
C ALA A 66 -9.96 -8.61 14.87
N ILE A 67 -9.22 -7.57 14.47
CA ILE A 67 -9.07 -7.17 13.05
C ILE A 67 -8.52 -8.35 12.22
N GLY A 68 -7.44 -8.99 12.68
CA GLY A 68 -6.84 -10.11 11.97
C GLY A 68 -7.62 -11.42 12.05
N LYS A 69 -8.58 -11.54 12.98
CA LYS A 69 -9.29 -12.78 13.31
C LYS A 69 -10.80 -12.57 13.42
N TYR A 70 -11.39 -12.20 12.28
CA TYR A 70 -12.83 -12.30 12.01
C TYR A 70 -13.74 -11.40 12.85
N GLY A 71 -13.21 -10.43 13.61
CA GLY A 71 -14.01 -9.42 14.27
C GLY A 71 -14.72 -8.53 13.25
N GLY A 72 -16.04 -8.38 13.38
CA GLY A 72 -16.84 -7.51 12.52
C GLY A 72 -16.99 -6.10 13.10
N PHE A 73 -17.25 -6.03 14.42
CA PHE A 73 -17.33 -4.80 15.19
C PHE A 73 -16.36 -4.88 16.37
N LEU A 74 -15.69 -3.77 16.66
CA LEU A 74 -14.77 -3.66 17.79
C LEU A 74 -15.23 -2.47 18.63
N LEU A 75 -15.52 -2.71 19.91
CA LEU A 75 -15.81 -1.65 20.88
C LEU A 75 -14.60 -1.41 21.77
N MET A 76 -14.06 -0.19 21.69
CA MET A 76 -12.88 0.27 22.40
C MET A 76 -13.27 1.43 23.32
N ASP A 77 -12.66 1.47 24.50
CA ASP A 77 -12.73 2.57 25.46
C ASP A 77 -11.67 3.64 25.14
N HIS A 78 -10.51 3.24 24.61
CA HIS A 78 -9.43 4.15 24.22
C HIS A 78 -9.21 4.14 22.70
N PHE A 79 -9.51 5.25 22.03
CA PHE A 79 -9.31 5.41 20.59
C PHE A 79 -8.62 6.75 20.27
N THR A 80 -7.39 6.88 20.76
CA THR A 80 -6.53 8.05 20.56
C THR A 80 -5.76 7.96 19.24
N PRO A 81 -5.27 9.08 18.65
CA PRO A 81 -4.58 9.04 17.35
C PRO A 81 -3.42 8.04 17.26
N GLU A 82 -2.63 7.91 18.33
CA GLU A 82 -1.48 7.01 18.40
C GLU A 82 -1.84 5.52 18.40
N THR A 83 -3.04 5.15 18.86
CA THR A 83 -3.56 3.77 18.81
C THR A 83 -4.46 3.54 17.60
N ALA A 84 -5.25 4.54 17.21
CA ALA A 84 -6.16 4.49 16.08
C ALA A 84 -5.40 4.34 14.74
N TYR A 85 -4.32 5.10 14.53
CA TYR A 85 -3.55 5.05 13.29
C TYR A 85 -3.05 3.63 12.96
N PRO A 86 -2.29 2.94 13.83
CA PRO A 86 -1.81 1.59 13.53
C PRO A 86 -2.96 0.57 13.35
N LEU A 87 -4.06 0.70 14.09
CA LEU A 87 -5.23 -0.19 13.94
C LEU A 87 -5.96 0.02 12.61
N LEU A 88 -6.14 1.27 12.18
CA LEU A 88 -6.76 1.61 10.89
C LEU A 88 -5.88 1.16 9.72
N VAL A 89 -4.56 1.33 9.82
CA VAL A 89 -3.59 0.82 8.84
C VAL A 89 -3.61 -0.71 8.78
N LEU A 90 -3.60 -1.39 9.93
CA LEU A 90 -3.71 -2.85 9.99
C LEU A 90 -5.00 -3.34 9.34
N ARG A 91 -6.14 -2.69 9.64
CA ARG A 91 -7.43 -3.01 9.01
C ARG A 91 -7.36 -2.82 7.50
N GLN A 92 -6.83 -1.69 7.03
CA GLN A 92 -6.68 -1.43 5.60
C GLN A 92 -5.85 -2.53 4.92
N ASN A 93 -4.72 -2.90 5.53
CA ASN A 93 -3.84 -3.93 4.98
C ASN A 93 -4.51 -5.31 4.93
N ILE A 94 -5.18 -5.74 5.99
CA ILE A 94 -5.83 -7.06 6.06
C ILE A 94 -7.04 -7.17 5.12
N TYR A 95 -7.78 -6.09 4.93
CA TYR A 95 -9.02 -6.08 4.12
C TYR A 95 -8.82 -5.58 2.69
N THR A 96 -7.57 -5.30 2.27
CA THR A 96 -7.25 -5.03 0.87
C THR A 96 -7.43 -6.30 0.04
N ASP A 97 -8.06 -6.18 -1.13
CA ASP A 97 -8.24 -7.30 -2.07
C ASP A 97 -6.86 -7.82 -2.50
N PRO A 98 -6.47 -9.06 -2.13
CA PRO A 98 -5.14 -9.58 -2.46
C PRO A 98 -4.97 -9.86 -3.96
N GLN A 99 -6.06 -9.89 -4.74
CA GLN A 99 -6.01 -10.11 -6.19
C GLN A 99 -5.86 -8.80 -6.97
N LYS A 100 -6.10 -7.65 -6.32
CA LYS A 100 -6.00 -6.33 -6.95
C LYS A 100 -5.02 -5.48 -6.15
N PRO A 101 -3.74 -5.43 -6.56
CA PRO A 101 -2.79 -4.52 -5.97
C PRO A 101 -3.35 -3.10 -5.98
N ILE A 102 -3.15 -2.34 -4.90
CA ILE A 102 -3.51 -0.92 -4.90
C ILE A 102 -2.58 -0.23 -5.89
N GLN A 103 -3.16 0.44 -6.88
CA GLN A 103 -2.42 1.09 -7.95
C GLN A 103 -2.57 2.60 -7.86
N VAL A 104 -1.51 3.29 -8.23
CA VAL A 104 -1.55 4.72 -8.54
C VAL A 104 -1.83 4.87 -10.02
N GLN A 105 -2.52 5.93 -10.44
CA GLN A 105 -2.77 6.14 -11.85
C GLN A 105 -1.44 6.40 -12.59
N PRO A 106 -1.10 5.66 -13.66
CA PRO A 106 0.09 5.95 -14.45
C PRO A 106 0.04 7.38 -14.99
N GLY A 107 1.16 8.10 -14.90
CA GLY A 107 1.22 9.52 -15.22
C GLY A 107 2.51 10.17 -14.77
N LEU A 108 2.59 11.48 -15.02
CA LEU A 108 3.69 12.32 -14.57
C LEU A 108 3.21 13.17 -13.38
N TYR A 109 3.86 12.99 -12.24
CA TYR A 109 3.53 13.68 -11.00
C TYR A 109 4.57 14.76 -10.68
N GLU A 110 4.09 15.86 -10.12
CA GLU A 110 4.89 17.01 -9.71
C GLU A 110 5.15 16.91 -8.20
N ILE A 111 6.41 16.81 -7.79
CA ILE A 111 6.80 16.79 -6.38
C ILE A 111 7.69 18.00 -6.11
N ASN A 112 7.31 18.79 -5.11
CA ASN A 112 8.01 20.03 -4.71
C ASN A 112 8.13 21.08 -5.83
N ASN A 113 7.10 21.21 -6.69
CA ASN A 113 7.02 22.21 -7.78
C ASN A 113 8.21 22.17 -8.77
N PRO A 114 8.39 21.06 -9.50
CA PRO A 114 9.53 20.90 -10.38
C PRO A 114 9.44 21.81 -11.61
N GLY A 115 10.59 22.35 -12.01
CA GLY A 115 10.79 23.13 -13.21
C GLY A 115 11.42 22.32 -14.37
N PRO A 116 11.73 22.99 -15.49
CA PRO A 116 12.24 22.32 -16.70
C PRO A 116 13.67 21.76 -16.62
N GLU A 117 14.42 22.10 -15.58
CA GLU A 117 15.79 21.61 -15.35
C GLU A 117 15.82 20.41 -14.38
N ASP A 118 14.70 20.15 -13.71
CA ASP A 118 14.61 19.15 -12.66
C ASP A 118 14.49 17.73 -13.24
N PRO A 119 15.03 16.72 -12.54
CA PRO A 119 15.10 15.36 -13.05
C PRO A 119 13.74 14.68 -13.12
N VAL A 120 13.63 13.69 -14.00
CA VAL A 120 12.50 12.75 -14.02
C VAL A 120 12.94 11.45 -13.35
N LEU A 121 12.36 11.12 -12.21
CA LEU A 121 12.49 9.81 -11.58
C LEU A 121 11.46 8.87 -12.16
N VAL A 122 11.83 7.63 -12.45
CA VAL A 122 10.90 6.59 -12.96
C VAL A 122 10.57 5.60 -11.86
N THR A 123 9.31 5.24 -11.71
CA THR A 123 8.84 4.19 -10.81
C THR A 123 7.62 3.46 -11.39
N THR A 124 7.19 2.38 -10.75
CA THR A 124 5.99 1.62 -11.15
C THR A 124 4.73 2.17 -10.50
N ASN A 125 3.57 1.79 -11.05
CA ASN A 125 2.26 2.15 -10.52
C ASN A 125 1.79 1.34 -9.29
N PHE A 126 2.65 0.55 -8.66
CA PHE A 126 2.32 -0.08 -7.38
C PHE A 126 2.33 0.96 -6.26
N SER A 127 1.23 1.08 -5.51
CA SER A 127 1.07 2.19 -4.54
C SER A 127 2.18 2.25 -3.50
N ILE A 128 2.63 1.11 -2.98
CA ILE A 128 3.70 1.08 -1.97
C ILE A 128 5.01 1.58 -2.58
N THR A 129 5.35 1.13 -3.78
CA THR A 129 6.56 1.61 -4.50
C THR A 129 6.46 3.10 -4.82
N TYR A 130 5.29 3.57 -5.29
CA TYR A 130 5.05 4.98 -5.54
C TYR A 130 5.27 5.83 -4.28
N PHE A 131 4.58 5.51 -3.18
CA PHE A 131 4.68 6.30 -1.95
C PHE A 131 6.05 6.20 -1.30
N SER A 132 6.76 5.08 -1.43
CA SER A 132 8.16 4.97 -0.99
C SER A 132 9.07 5.96 -1.71
N VAL A 133 8.90 6.20 -3.01
CA VAL A 133 9.71 7.17 -3.74
C VAL A 133 9.20 8.59 -3.52
N ALA A 134 7.88 8.80 -3.63
CA ALA A 134 7.28 10.12 -3.55
C ALA A 134 7.53 10.80 -2.19
N ASN A 135 7.39 10.06 -1.07
CA ASN A 135 7.59 10.60 0.26
C ASN A 135 9.05 11.00 0.53
N GLU A 136 10.01 10.24 0.00
CA GLU A 136 11.45 10.55 0.14
C GLU A 136 11.82 11.81 -0.65
N VAL A 137 11.29 11.96 -1.87
CA VAL A 137 11.45 13.19 -2.65
C VAL A 137 10.78 14.37 -1.95
N GLU A 138 9.52 14.22 -1.52
CA GLU A 138 8.75 15.27 -0.86
C GLU A 138 9.47 15.76 0.41
N SER A 139 9.82 14.84 1.31
CA SER A 139 10.50 15.16 2.57
C SER A 139 11.90 15.75 2.39
N SER A 140 12.56 15.49 1.26
CA SER A 140 13.86 16.10 0.95
C SER A 140 13.77 17.61 0.65
N GLY A 141 12.57 18.10 0.29
CA GLY A 141 12.34 19.46 -0.20
C GLY A 141 12.91 19.74 -1.60
N LEU A 142 13.46 18.73 -2.28
CA LEU A 142 14.02 18.87 -3.62
C LEU A 142 12.95 18.65 -4.69
N PRO A 143 12.91 19.49 -5.74
CA PRO A 143 12.00 19.34 -6.87
C PRO A 143 12.36 18.11 -7.71
N ALA A 144 11.36 17.32 -8.09
CA ALA A 144 11.50 16.30 -9.12
C ALA A 144 10.18 15.99 -9.80
N TRP A 145 10.28 15.58 -11.06
CA TRP A 145 9.18 14.93 -11.78
C TRP A 145 9.19 13.44 -11.44
N LEU A 146 8.04 12.85 -11.11
CA LEU A 146 7.91 11.41 -10.89
C LEU A 146 7.06 10.78 -12.00
N LEU A 147 7.71 10.06 -12.91
CA LEU A 147 7.07 9.27 -13.95
C LEU A 147 6.64 7.91 -13.38
N VAL A 148 5.33 7.72 -13.27
CA VAL A 148 4.70 6.47 -12.83
C VAL A 148 4.28 5.68 -14.05
N THR A 149 5.00 4.60 -14.34
CA THR A 149 4.71 3.71 -15.48
C THR A 149 3.73 2.62 -15.11
N GLU A 150 2.88 2.23 -16.07
CA GLU A 150 1.95 1.11 -15.93
C GLU A 150 2.71 -0.22 -15.80
N ALA A 151 2.51 -0.92 -14.68
CA ALA A 151 3.15 -2.19 -14.35
C ALA A 151 2.16 -3.17 -13.68
N GLU A 152 0.85 -3.01 -13.93
CA GLU A 152 -0.24 -3.80 -13.37
C GLU A 152 -0.26 -3.81 -11.83
N GLY A 153 0.26 -2.74 -11.21
CA GLY A 153 0.38 -2.63 -9.77
C GLY A 153 1.47 -3.50 -9.15
N MET A 154 2.46 -3.94 -9.94
CA MET A 154 3.61 -4.69 -9.45
C MET A 154 4.76 -3.77 -9.01
N SER A 155 5.53 -4.20 -8.00
CA SER A 155 6.77 -3.53 -7.58
C SER A 155 7.81 -3.53 -8.72
N VAL A 156 8.81 -2.64 -8.65
CA VAL A 156 9.88 -2.51 -9.67
C VAL A 156 10.47 -3.87 -10.08
N LEU A 157 10.98 -4.64 -9.12
CA LEU A 157 11.64 -5.91 -9.42
C LEU A 157 10.67 -6.99 -9.92
N THR A 158 9.46 -7.03 -9.36
CA THR A 158 8.42 -7.97 -9.80
C THR A 158 8.00 -7.67 -11.24
N ALA A 159 7.76 -6.40 -11.57
CA ALA A 159 7.36 -5.96 -12.89
C ALA A 159 8.47 -6.18 -13.92
N TRP A 160 9.72 -5.87 -13.56
CA TRP A 160 10.87 -6.12 -14.42
C TRP A 160 11.03 -7.61 -14.74
N ALA A 161 10.98 -8.47 -13.72
CA ALA A 161 11.07 -9.92 -13.90
C ALA A 161 9.91 -10.49 -14.73
N ALA A 162 8.73 -9.87 -14.68
CA ALA A 162 7.55 -10.26 -15.45
C ALA A 162 7.49 -9.66 -16.88
N GLY A 163 8.49 -8.86 -17.29
CA GLY A 163 8.46 -8.16 -18.59
C GLY A 163 7.35 -7.09 -18.68
N LYS A 164 6.97 -6.53 -17.52
CA LYS A 164 5.95 -5.48 -17.37
C LYS A 164 6.56 -4.13 -17.03
N PHE A 165 7.88 -4.07 -16.85
CA PHE A 165 8.66 -2.85 -16.66
C PHE A 165 9.99 -3.00 -17.39
N ASP A 166 10.04 -2.47 -18.61
CA ASP A 166 11.13 -2.59 -19.59
C ASP A 166 11.39 -1.23 -20.26
N ALA A 167 12.45 -1.15 -21.07
CA ALA A 167 12.85 0.09 -21.72
C ALA A 167 11.78 0.67 -22.65
N GLU A 168 11.12 -0.18 -23.44
CA GLU A 168 10.07 0.21 -24.38
C GLU A 168 8.88 0.84 -23.66
N ARG A 169 8.40 0.25 -22.56
CA ARG A 169 7.30 0.78 -21.76
C ARG A 169 7.65 2.12 -21.13
N ILE A 170 8.86 2.24 -20.56
CA ILE A 170 9.33 3.51 -19.96
C ILE A 170 9.36 4.60 -21.04
N ALA A 171 9.96 4.32 -22.20
CA ALA A 171 10.05 5.27 -23.30
C ALA A 171 8.68 5.63 -23.89
N LYS A 172 7.78 4.66 -23.99
CA LYS A 172 6.39 4.88 -24.41
C LYS A 172 5.66 5.81 -23.46
N ASP A 173 5.81 5.64 -22.15
CA ASP A 173 5.16 6.51 -21.17
C ASP A 173 5.79 7.92 -21.12
N VAL A 174 7.10 8.05 -21.29
CA VAL A 174 7.78 9.35 -21.51
C VAL A 174 7.14 10.12 -22.67
N LYS A 175 6.89 9.44 -23.80
CA LYS A 175 6.25 10.01 -24.99
C LYS A 175 4.76 10.29 -24.74
N ARG A 176 4.03 9.33 -24.17
CA ARG A 176 2.58 9.40 -23.90
C ARG A 176 2.21 10.56 -22.98
N PHE A 177 3.01 10.81 -21.95
CA PHE A 177 2.77 11.89 -20.99
C PHE A 177 3.46 13.20 -21.33
N ASN A 178 4.00 13.32 -22.56
CA ASN A 178 4.67 14.53 -23.06
C ASN A 178 5.78 15.05 -22.12
N VAL A 179 6.49 14.16 -21.43
CA VAL A 179 7.48 14.53 -20.41
C VAL A 179 8.57 15.43 -21.01
N GLY A 180 9.03 15.10 -22.21
CA GLY A 180 10.06 15.88 -22.90
C GLY A 180 9.66 17.29 -23.32
N GLN A 181 8.37 17.66 -23.28
CA GLN A 181 7.92 19.04 -23.54
C GLN A 181 7.98 19.91 -22.28
N LYS A 182 8.04 19.28 -21.10
CA LYS A 182 8.15 19.98 -19.82
C LYS A 182 9.60 20.28 -19.42
N LEU A 183 10.57 19.72 -20.15
CA LEU A 183 11.99 19.75 -19.78
C LEU A 183 12.84 20.45 -20.83
N ASN A 184 13.78 21.27 -20.37
CA ASN A 184 14.91 21.72 -21.17
C ASN A 184 16.02 20.66 -21.12
N ARG A 185 16.26 20.10 -19.93
CA ARG A 185 17.22 19.02 -19.72
C ARG A 185 16.50 17.68 -19.63
N LYS A 186 16.61 16.89 -20.70
CA LYS A 186 16.00 15.56 -20.81
C LYS A 186 16.79 14.52 -20.02
N ARG A 187 16.65 14.51 -18.70
CA ARG A 187 17.33 13.57 -17.80
C ARG A 187 16.32 12.65 -17.12
N LEU A 188 16.54 11.34 -17.27
CA LEU A 188 15.71 10.29 -16.70
C LEU A 188 16.52 9.46 -15.70
N VAL A 189 15.97 9.21 -14.51
CA VAL A 189 16.62 8.44 -13.46
C VAL A 189 15.87 7.13 -13.26
N LEU A 190 16.54 6.00 -13.52
CA LEU A 190 16.02 4.66 -13.31
C LEU A 190 16.21 4.21 -11.85
N PRO A 191 15.34 3.34 -11.33
CA PRO A 191 15.61 2.62 -10.09
C PRO A 191 16.93 1.82 -10.19
N GLY A 192 17.73 1.80 -9.12
CA GLY A 192 19.05 1.16 -9.13
C GLY A 192 19.01 -0.36 -9.36
N HIS A 193 17.87 -1.00 -9.05
CA HIS A 193 17.65 -2.42 -9.30
C HIS A 193 17.42 -2.77 -10.78
N THR A 194 17.09 -1.77 -11.61
CA THR A 194 16.85 -1.93 -13.06
C THR A 194 17.92 -1.22 -13.87
N ALA A 195 19.14 -1.08 -13.32
CA ALA A 195 20.28 -0.45 -13.99
C ALA A 195 20.60 -1.06 -15.36
N VAL A 196 20.33 -2.36 -15.53
CA VAL A 196 20.54 -3.08 -16.79
C VAL A 196 19.72 -2.53 -17.95
N LEU A 197 18.61 -1.82 -17.68
CA LEU A 197 17.77 -1.21 -18.70
C LEU A 197 18.37 0.09 -19.27
N SER A 198 19.43 0.65 -18.68
CA SER A 198 19.87 2.01 -19.02
C SER A 198 20.24 2.19 -20.49
N GLY A 199 20.97 1.24 -21.08
CA GLY A 199 21.37 1.31 -22.49
C GLY A 199 20.16 1.23 -23.44
N GLU A 200 19.27 0.27 -23.21
CA GLU A 200 18.05 0.11 -24.02
C GLU A 200 17.12 1.34 -23.89
N VAL A 201 17.04 1.95 -22.71
CA VAL A 201 16.26 3.19 -22.52
C VAL A 201 16.87 4.37 -23.29
N GLU A 202 18.20 4.49 -23.33
CA GLU A 202 18.89 5.53 -24.12
C GLU A 202 18.67 5.34 -25.63
N GLU A 203 18.65 4.08 -26.11
CA GLU A 203 18.34 3.76 -27.50
C GLU A 203 16.89 4.14 -27.86
N GLU A 204 15.93 3.85 -26.98
CA GLU A 204 14.50 4.16 -27.17
C GLU A 204 14.15 5.66 -27.01
N LEU A 205 15.01 6.40 -26.30
CA LEU A 205 14.89 7.83 -26.05
C LEU A 205 16.15 8.60 -26.49
N PRO A 206 16.41 8.71 -27.81
CA PRO A 206 17.58 9.43 -28.30
C PRO A 206 17.65 10.87 -27.78
N GLY A 207 18.82 11.24 -27.25
CA GLY A 207 19.08 12.57 -26.68
C GLY A 207 18.59 12.76 -25.24
N TRP A 208 18.12 11.71 -24.58
CA TRP A 208 17.93 11.69 -23.13
C TRP A 208 19.20 11.21 -22.42
N GLU A 209 19.53 11.85 -21.30
CA GLU A 209 20.56 11.40 -20.37
C GLU A 209 19.92 10.41 -19.38
N VAL A 210 20.29 9.13 -19.43
CA VAL A 210 19.79 8.14 -18.46
C VAL A 210 20.78 7.98 -17.31
N ARG A 211 20.30 8.17 -16.09
CA ARG A 211 21.04 7.95 -14.85
C ARG A 211 20.47 6.76 -14.11
N VAL A 212 21.34 6.04 -13.42
CA VAL A 212 20.96 4.98 -12.49
C VAL A 212 20.91 5.57 -11.08
N GLY A 213 19.72 5.59 -10.50
CA GLY A 213 19.48 6.02 -9.13
C GLY A 213 19.86 4.96 -8.09
N PRO A 214 19.57 5.20 -6.81
CA PRO A 214 19.82 4.24 -5.76
C PRO A 214 18.89 3.02 -5.85
N ARG A 215 19.28 1.94 -5.15
CA ARG A 215 18.47 0.73 -5.02
C ARG A 215 17.29 0.93 -4.08
N GLU A 216 17.50 1.68 -3.01
CA GLU A 216 16.50 1.98 -1.99
C GLU A 216 16.03 3.43 -2.11
N ALA A 217 14.75 3.66 -1.86
CA ALA A 217 14.16 5.00 -1.99
C ALA A 217 14.73 6.00 -0.96
N VAL A 218 15.10 5.54 0.23
CA VAL A 218 15.67 6.36 1.31
C VAL A 218 16.96 7.09 0.92
N ASP A 219 17.66 6.60 -0.10
CA ASP A 219 18.90 7.20 -0.59
C ASP A 219 18.66 8.24 -1.70
N VAL A 220 17.43 8.37 -2.21
CA VAL A 220 17.06 9.34 -3.26
C VAL A 220 17.44 10.77 -2.86
N PRO A 221 17.16 11.26 -1.63
CA PRO A 221 17.54 12.62 -1.23
C PRO A 221 19.04 12.90 -1.34
N SER A 222 19.90 11.92 -1.00
CA SER A 222 21.35 12.04 -1.12
C SER A 222 21.79 12.04 -2.59
N PHE A 223 21.22 11.14 -3.39
CA PHE A 223 21.47 11.06 -4.83
C PHE A 223 21.12 12.37 -5.55
N LEU A 224 19.94 12.94 -5.29
CA LEU A 224 19.50 14.20 -5.89
C LEU A 224 20.48 15.36 -5.62
N LYS A 225 21.13 15.40 -4.44
CA LYS A 225 22.08 16.47 -4.08
C LYS A 225 23.45 16.33 -4.74
N GLN A 226 23.88 15.11 -5.03
CA GLN A 226 25.24 14.82 -5.49
C GLN A 226 25.33 14.60 -7.00
N ALA A 227 24.29 14.01 -7.58
CA ALA A 227 24.34 13.47 -8.93
C ALA A 227 23.61 14.34 -9.97
N LEU A 228 22.80 15.31 -9.56
CA LEU A 228 21.87 16.03 -10.42
C LEU A 228 22.12 17.53 -10.43
#